data_AF-H9FB33-F1
#
_entry.id   AF-H9FB33-F1
#
_cell.length_a   1.000
_cell.length_b   1.000
_cell.length_c   1.000
_cell.angle_alpha   90.00
_cell.angle_beta   90.00
_cell.angle_gamma   90.00
#
_symmetry.space_group_name_H-M   'P 1'
#
loop_
_entity.id
_entity.type
_entity.pdbx_description
1 polymer ?
#
loop_
_entity_poly.entity_id
_entity_poly.type
_entity_poly.pdbx_seq_one_letter_code
_entity_poly.pdbx_strand_id
1 'polypeptide(L)' 'LPLMWQLYPEERYMDNNSRLWQIQHHLMVRGVQELLLKLLPDD' A
#
# COMPACT_ATOMS: atom_id res chain seq x y z
N LEU A 1 -11.18 -5.67 0.45
CA LEU A 1 -10.19 -4.57 0.48
C LEU A 1 -10.70 -3.53 1.49
N PRO A 2 -9.82 -2.78 2.17
CA PRO A 2 -10.24 -1.68 3.02
C PRO A 2 -11.00 -0.62 2.22
N LEU A 3 -11.76 0.22 2.92
CA LEU A 3 -12.54 1.30 2.31
C LEU A 3 -11.63 2.39 1.74
N MET A 4 -10.50 2.64 2.40
CA MET A 4 -9.57 3.72 2.07
C MET A 4 -8.15 3.30 2.44
N TRP A 5 -7.21 3.82 1.66
CA TRP A 5 -5.80 3.87 2.00
C TRP A 5 -5.36 5.33 2.09
N GLN A 6 -4.71 5.69 3.18
CA GLN A 6 -4.09 6.99 3.37
C GLN A 6 -2.57 6.84 3.30
N LEU A 7 -1.92 7.68 2.49
CA LEU A 7 -0.45 7.68 2.42
C LEU A 7 0.11 8.04 3.80
N TYR A 8 1.03 7.22 4.26
CA TYR A 8 1.70 7.30 5.55
C TYR A 8 3.23 7.45 5.31
N PRO A 9 3.99 8.03 6.25
CA PRO A 9 5.44 8.13 6.12
C PRO A 9 6.12 6.78 5.83
N GLU A 10 7.30 6.86 5.19
CA GLU A 10 8.12 5.72 4.76
C GLU A 10 7.47 4.85 3.67
N GLU A 11 6.80 5.48 2.71
CA GLU A 11 6.22 4.79 1.54
C GLU A 11 5.25 3.66 1.93
N ARG A 12 4.42 3.95 2.94
CA ARG A 12 3.40 3.05 3.45
C ARG A 12 2.01 3.62 3.23
N TYR A 13 1.02 2.74 3.24
CA TYR A 13 -0.37 3.12 3.37
C TYR A 13 -0.91 2.64 4.71
N MET A 14 -1.68 3.49 5.38
CA MET A 14 -2.53 3.09 6.50
C MET A 14 -3.94 2.85 5.97
N ASP A 15 -4.54 1.72 6.34
CA ASP A 15 -5.93 1.44 6.00
C ASP A 15 -6.92 1.94 7.06
N ASN A 16 -8.22 1.91 6.73
CA ASN A 16 -9.28 2.37 7.63
C ASN A 16 -9.47 1.49 8.90
N ASN A 17 -8.76 0.36 9.00
CA ASN A 17 -8.71 -0.49 10.18
C ASN A 17 -7.39 -0.30 10.94
N SER A 18 -6.67 0.79 10.68
CA SER A 18 -5.37 1.13 11.29
C SER A 18 -4.24 0.13 11.01
N ARG A 19 -4.36 -0.69 9.97
CA ARG A 19 -3.29 -1.60 9.56
C ARG A 19 -2.33 -0.93 8.59
N LEU A 20 -1.05 -1.24 8.70
CA LEU A 20 -0.01 -0.72 7.83
C LEU A 20 0.25 -1.64 6.63
N TRP A 21 0.40 -1.03 5.47
CA TRP A 21 0.70 -1.68 4.20
C TRP A 21 1.97 -1.06 3.62
N GLN A 22 2.94 -1.87 3.26
CA GLN A 22 4.16 -1.42 2.59
C GLN A 22 3.98 -1.44 1.08
N ILE A 23 4.39 -0.37 0.40
CA ILE A 23 4.50 -0.35 -1.05
C ILE A 23 5.70 -1.23 -1.43
N GLN A 24 5.45 -2.37 -2.08
CA GLN A 24 6.50 -3.25 -2.57
C GLN A 24 7.04 -2.78 -3.92
N HIS A 25 6.14 -2.29 -4.78
CA HIS A 25 6.52 -1.61 -6.02
C HIS A 25 5.41 -0.70 -6.54
N HIS A 26 5.83 0.31 -7.30
CA HIS A 26 4.97 1.19 -8.08
C HIS A 26 5.65 1.47 -9.42
N LEU A 27 5.24 0.77 -10.49
CA LEU A 27 5.94 0.80 -11.78
C LEU A 27 5.00 0.66 -12.98
N MET A 28 5.49 1.00 -14.16
CA MET A 28 4.73 0.92 -15.42
C MET A 28 5.13 -0.34 -16.19
N VAL A 29 4.20 -1.27 -16.42
CA VAL A 29 4.41 -2.49 -17.21
C VAL A 29 3.60 -2.41 -18.50
N ARG A 30 4.29 -2.33 -19.65
CA ARG A 30 3.66 -2.37 -20.98
C ARG A 30 2.50 -1.37 -21.16
N GLY A 31 2.62 -0.18 -20.56
CA GLY A 31 1.57 0.85 -20.64
C GLY A 31 0.55 0.81 -19.50
N VAL A 32 0.65 -0.12 -18.55
CA VAL A 32 -0.23 -0.27 -17.39
C VAL A 32 0.51 0.11 -16.12
N GLN A 33 -0.09 0.95 -15.28
CA GLN A 33 0.47 1.31 -13.99
C GLN A 33 0.12 0.23 -12.96
N GLU A 34 1.12 -0.34 -12.32
CA GLU A 34 0.99 -1.38 -11.30
C GLU A 34 1.42 -0.84 -9.93
N LEU A 35 0.63 -1.16 -8.90
CA LEU A 35 0.91 -0.87 -7.50
C LEU A 35 0.70 -2.15 -6.70
N LEU A 36 1.76 -2.62 -6.03
CA LEU A 36 1.69 -3.78 -5.14
C LEU A 36 1.88 -3.36 -3.70
N LEU A 37 0.91 -3.72 -2.87
CA LEU A 37 0.91 -3.48 -1.44
C LEU A 37 1.03 -4.80 -0.69
N LYS A 38 1.88 -4.84 0.34
CA LYS A 38 1.99 -5.96 1.27
C LYS A 38 1.53 -5.53 2.65
N LEU A 39 0.58 -6.27 3.22
CA LEU A 39 0.15 -6.07 4.61
C LEU A 39 1.31 -6.39 5.56
N LEU A 40 1.61 -5.47 6.47
CA LEU A 40 2.59 -5.67 7.53
C LEU A 40 1.90 -6.38 8.72
N PRO A 41 2.62 -7.23 9.48
CA PRO A 41 2.11 -7.75 10.73
C PRO A 41 1.89 -6.60 11.72
N ASP A 42 0.87 -6.71 12.56
CA ASP A 42 0.74 -5.86 13.73
C ASP A 42 1.86 -6.24 14.73
N ASP A 43 2.53 -5.25 15.32
CA ASP A 43 3.54 -5.45 16.39
C ASP A 43 2.92 -6.04 17.67
#